data_AF-A0A924WW14-F1
#
_entry.id   AF-A0A924WW14-F1
#
_cell.length_a   1.000
_cell.length_b   1.000
_cell.length_c   1.000
_cell.angle_alpha   90.00
_cell.angle_beta   90.00
_cell.angle_gamma   90.00
#
_symmetry.space_group_name_H-M   'P 1'
#
loop_
_entity.id
_entity.type
_entity.pdbx_description
1 polymer ?
#
loop_
_entity_poly.entity_id
_entity_poly.type
_entity_poly.pdbx_seq_one_letter_code
_entity_poly.pdbx_strand_id
1 'polypeptide(L)'
;MFDEPNNEEPVESPMDPHDRAEEKSSEFRMYAEIAAVFEGTRKFDARILPGLPRDTARDVQQKIARLEKSKSPDSPILPPASAVEAIALLNMPEVTEFSTNDYHVHARPGEVMMIRWLEGDEVEAFYERIQAHFEATLGAFRADERQANEWKQDARTIAYIEALEKIEVRMADRYLRDVIRKHGVFVLSTMTADEINIAFLAEDVMGVSPEELVGPASAPPDGPTVQDLAWFYKLFALRGVVDGVEKMCFFTFLQKSDATFGDD
;
A
#
# COMPACT_ATOMS: atom_id res chain seq x y z
N MET A 1 -51.82 -19.54 -19.63
CA MET A 1 -51.13 -18.24 -19.63
C MET A 1 -50.33 -18.22 -18.34
N PHE A 2 -49.01 -18.35 -18.44
CA PHE A 2 -48.11 -18.15 -17.32
C PHE A 2 -47.63 -16.71 -17.40
N ASP A 3 -47.90 -15.92 -16.35
CA ASP A 3 -47.24 -14.62 -16.16
C ASP A 3 -45.77 -14.92 -15.85
N GLU A 4 -44.88 -14.55 -16.76
CA GLU A 4 -43.44 -14.55 -16.49
C GLU A 4 -43.13 -13.41 -15.50
N PRO A 5 -42.45 -13.68 -14.37
CA PRO A 5 -42.04 -12.63 -13.46
C PRO A 5 -40.99 -11.74 -14.14
N ASN A 6 -41.27 -10.44 -14.12
CA ASN A 6 -40.37 -9.38 -14.59
C ASN A 6 -39.07 -9.40 -13.76
N ASN A 7 -38.07 -10.17 -14.21
CA ASN A 7 -36.71 -10.13 -13.69
C ASN A 7 -36.02 -8.89 -14.29
N GLU A 8 -36.45 -7.71 -13.86
CA GLU A 8 -35.61 -6.52 -13.95
C GLU A 8 -34.55 -6.67 -12.85
N GLU A 9 -33.37 -7.17 -13.24
CA GLU A 9 -32.17 -6.99 -12.44
C GLU A 9 -32.04 -5.50 -12.10
N PRO A 10 -31.72 -5.13 -10.85
CA PRO A 10 -31.57 -3.72 -10.49
C PRO A 10 -30.45 -3.12 -11.35
N VAL A 11 -30.83 -2.30 -12.33
CA VAL A 11 -29.89 -1.48 -13.09
C VAL A 11 -29.20 -0.57 -12.08
N GLU A 12 -27.93 -0.83 -11.79
CA GLU A 12 -27.13 0.05 -10.95
C GLU A 12 -27.29 1.48 -11.45
N SER A 13 -27.69 2.36 -10.55
CA SER A 13 -27.85 3.76 -10.91
C SER A 13 -26.50 4.29 -11.36
N PRO A 14 -26.41 4.89 -12.55
CA PRO A 14 -25.12 5.28 -13.10
C PRO A 14 -24.47 6.33 -12.19
N MET A 15 -23.28 6.00 -11.67
CA MET A 15 -22.49 6.79 -10.71
C MET A 15 -22.24 8.23 -11.18
N ASP A 16 -22.22 9.18 -10.24
CA ASP A 16 -21.89 10.56 -10.53
C ASP A 16 -20.48 10.69 -11.15
N PRO A 17 -20.29 11.47 -12.22
CA PRO A 17 -18.98 11.63 -12.85
C PRO A 17 -17.86 12.09 -11.91
N HIS A 18 -18.16 12.93 -10.91
CA HIS A 18 -17.17 13.38 -9.95
C HIS A 18 -16.74 12.24 -9.02
N ASP A 19 -17.71 11.50 -8.48
CA ASP A 19 -17.45 10.35 -7.61
C ASP A 19 -16.62 9.28 -8.34
N ARG A 20 -16.93 9.03 -9.62
CA ARG A 20 -16.14 8.13 -10.47
C ARG A 20 -14.69 8.60 -10.62
N ALA A 21 -14.46 9.91 -10.76
CA ALA A 21 -13.12 10.47 -10.92
C ALA A 21 -12.32 10.34 -9.62
N GLU A 22 -12.95 10.61 -8.47
CA GLU A 22 -12.36 10.46 -7.15
C GLU A 22 -12.04 9.00 -6.80
N GLU A 23 -12.91 8.06 -7.16
CA GLU A 23 -12.65 6.62 -7.00
C GLU A 23 -11.42 6.21 -7.81
N LYS A 24 -11.33 6.65 -9.08
CA LYS A 24 -10.18 6.33 -9.93
C LYS A 24 -8.88 6.96 -9.43
N SER A 25 -8.93 8.20 -8.94
CA SER A 25 -7.80 8.84 -8.27
C SER A 25 -7.36 8.07 -7.02
N SER A 26 -8.32 7.59 -6.22
CA SER A 26 -8.04 6.78 -5.04
C SER A 26 -7.36 5.45 -5.39
N GLU A 27 -7.75 4.82 -6.50
CA GLU A 27 -7.11 3.62 -7.05
C GLU A 27 -5.66 3.93 -7.49
N PHE A 28 -5.41 5.01 -8.24
CA PHE A 28 -4.05 5.38 -8.65
C PHE A 28 -3.14 5.74 -7.49
N ARG A 29 -3.69 6.35 -6.44
CA ARG A 29 -2.97 6.58 -5.19
C ARG A 29 -2.52 5.25 -4.56
N MET A 30 -3.38 4.24 -4.55
CA MET A 30 -3.04 2.90 -4.04
C MET A 30 -1.85 2.30 -4.80
N TYR A 31 -1.88 2.34 -6.14
CA TYR A 31 -0.76 1.86 -6.95
C TYR A 31 0.52 2.68 -6.75
N ALA A 32 0.40 4.00 -6.63
CA ALA A 32 1.53 4.86 -6.34
C ALA A 32 2.17 4.55 -4.97
N GLU A 33 1.37 4.23 -3.96
CA GLU A 33 1.86 3.80 -2.65
C GLU A 33 2.60 2.45 -2.74
N ILE A 34 2.01 1.46 -3.41
CA ILE A 34 2.67 0.16 -3.65
C ILE A 34 4.01 0.38 -4.36
N ALA A 35 4.02 1.12 -5.47
CA ALA A 35 5.24 1.40 -6.21
C ALA A 35 6.29 2.10 -5.33
N ALA A 36 5.94 3.18 -4.63
CA ALA A 36 6.87 3.94 -3.81
C ALA A 36 7.44 3.16 -2.61
N VAL A 37 6.67 2.20 -2.07
CA VAL A 37 7.09 1.33 -0.96
C VAL A 37 7.98 0.19 -1.45
N PHE A 38 7.68 -0.44 -2.59
CA PHE A 38 8.32 -1.71 -2.99
C PHE A 38 9.36 -1.59 -4.12
N GLU A 39 9.43 -0.49 -4.87
CA GLU A 39 10.42 -0.37 -5.95
C GLU A 39 11.87 -0.15 -5.48
N GLY A 40 12.12 -0.22 -4.16
CA GLY A 40 13.43 0.01 -3.55
C GLY A 40 14.53 -0.85 -4.17
N THR A 41 14.25 -2.14 -4.36
CA THR A 41 15.17 -3.11 -4.95
C THR A 41 15.53 -2.81 -6.40
N ARG A 42 14.57 -2.24 -7.14
CA ARG A 42 14.72 -1.94 -8.56
C ARG A 42 15.44 -0.61 -8.82
N LYS A 43 15.29 0.38 -7.92
CA LYS A 43 15.66 1.79 -8.19
C LYS A 43 16.57 2.44 -7.15
N PHE A 44 16.75 1.87 -5.97
CA PHE A 44 17.38 2.54 -4.81
C PHE A 44 18.36 1.65 -4.05
N ASP A 45 18.92 0.65 -4.73
CA ASP A 45 19.91 -0.30 -4.20
C ASP A 45 19.49 -1.03 -2.92
N ALA A 46 18.19 -0.98 -2.58
CA ALA A 46 17.65 -1.72 -1.45
C ALA A 46 17.74 -3.21 -1.74
N ARG A 47 17.88 -4.01 -0.69
CA ARG A 47 17.97 -5.46 -0.81
C ARG A 47 16.81 -6.11 -0.07
N ILE A 48 16.44 -7.29 -0.53
CA ILE A 48 15.67 -8.22 0.28
C ILE A 48 16.66 -8.92 1.19
N LEU A 49 16.51 -8.69 2.49
CA LEU A 49 17.28 -9.31 3.55
C LEU A 49 16.42 -10.41 4.18
N PRO A 50 16.52 -11.66 3.70
CA PRO A 50 15.82 -12.77 4.31
C PRO A 50 16.41 -13.07 5.69
N GLY A 51 15.62 -13.71 6.55
CA GLY A 51 16.08 -14.19 7.84
C GLY A 51 15.86 -13.21 8.99
N LEU A 52 14.90 -12.29 8.86
CA LEU A 52 14.41 -11.51 10.00
C LEU A 52 14.02 -12.49 11.14
N PRO A 53 14.60 -12.33 12.35
CA PRO A 53 14.34 -13.24 13.46
C PRO A 53 12.85 -13.31 13.80
N ARG A 54 12.36 -14.52 14.06
CA ARG A 54 10.95 -14.79 14.36
C ARG A 54 10.42 -13.91 15.50
N ASP A 55 11.19 -13.78 16.56
CA ASP A 55 10.77 -13.01 17.74
C ASP A 55 10.65 -11.52 17.41
N THR A 56 11.54 -10.99 16.57
CA THR A 56 11.46 -9.62 16.08
C THR A 56 10.28 -9.40 15.15
N ALA A 57 10.04 -10.30 14.19
CA ALA A 57 8.89 -10.23 13.29
C ALA A 57 7.56 -10.25 14.09
N ARG A 58 7.47 -11.13 15.08
CA ARG A 58 6.32 -11.22 15.99
C ARG A 58 6.15 -9.98 16.85
N ASP A 59 7.25 -9.43 17.39
CA ASP A 59 7.19 -8.19 18.18
C ASP A 59 6.67 -7.02 17.34
N VAL A 60 7.20 -6.84 16.12
CA VAL A 60 6.71 -5.79 15.20
C VAL A 60 5.24 -6.00 14.86
N GLN A 61 4.83 -7.21 14.48
CA GLN A 61 3.43 -7.52 14.19
C GLN A 61 2.52 -7.18 15.38
N GLN A 62 2.92 -7.54 16.60
CA GLN A 62 2.15 -7.24 17.81
C GLN A 62 2.07 -5.75 18.10
N LYS A 63 3.17 -5.00 17.94
CA LYS A 63 3.19 -3.54 18.12
C LYS A 63 2.29 -2.86 17.10
N ILE A 64 2.40 -3.21 15.82
CA ILE A 64 1.52 -2.70 14.76
C ILE A 64 0.05 -3.02 15.06
N ALA A 65 -0.28 -4.24 15.50
CA ALA A 65 -1.65 -4.61 15.86
C ALA A 65 -2.20 -3.80 17.05
N ARG A 66 -1.37 -3.47 18.04
CA ARG A 66 -1.77 -2.61 19.17
C ARG A 66 -1.97 -1.16 18.73
N LEU A 67 -1.05 -0.62 17.92
CA LEU A 67 -1.19 0.72 17.34
C LEU A 67 -2.46 0.81 16.48
N GLU A 68 -2.72 -0.18 15.63
CA GLU A 68 -3.92 -0.22 14.78
C GLU A 68 -5.21 -0.19 15.60
N LYS A 69 -5.29 -0.99 16.67
CA LYS A 69 -6.44 -1.02 17.59
C LYS A 69 -6.62 0.28 18.38
N SER A 70 -5.58 1.09 18.51
CA SER A 70 -5.62 2.35 19.25
C SER A 70 -6.14 3.53 18.41
N LYS A 71 -6.21 3.39 17.09
CA LYS A 71 -6.71 4.45 16.20
C LYS A 71 -8.19 4.71 16.44
N SER A 72 -8.61 5.97 16.23
CA SER A 72 -10.04 6.24 16.08
C SER A 72 -10.49 5.82 14.67
N PRO A 73 -11.76 5.41 14.49
CA PRO A 73 -12.28 5.02 13.17
C PRO A 73 -12.10 6.10 12.11
N ASP A 74 -12.19 7.38 12.53
CA ASP A 74 -12.22 8.53 11.61
C ASP A 74 -10.85 9.21 11.44
N SER A 75 -9.78 8.69 12.06
CA SER A 75 -8.45 9.33 11.99
C SER A 75 -7.30 8.34 11.97
N PRO A 76 -6.32 8.50 11.07
CA PRO A 76 -5.09 7.72 11.10
C PRO A 76 -4.09 8.23 12.15
N ILE A 77 -4.38 9.34 12.83
CA ILE A 77 -3.53 9.90 13.88
C ILE A 77 -3.64 9.04 15.14
N LEU A 78 -2.50 8.58 15.65
CA LEU A 78 -2.44 7.78 16.87
C LEU A 78 -2.65 8.66 18.11
N PRO A 79 -3.35 8.17 19.14
CA PRO A 79 -3.51 8.92 20.39
C PRO A 79 -2.17 9.06 21.11
N PRO A 80 -1.97 10.10 21.95
CA PRO A 80 -0.71 10.31 22.67
C PRO A 80 -0.24 9.11 23.51
N ALA A 81 -1.18 8.30 24.02
CA ALA A 81 -0.86 7.09 24.78
C ALA A 81 -0.08 6.03 23.95
N SER A 82 -0.18 6.07 22.62
CA SER A 82 0.50 5.16 21.71
C SER A 82 1.91 5.62 21.31
N ALA A 83 2.33 6.83 21.74
CA ALA A 83 3.60 7.43 21.32
C ALA A 83 4.82 6.57 21.68
N VAL A 84 4.86 5.99 22.89
CA VAL A 84 5.99 5.14 23.34
C VAL A 84 6.18 3.95 22.39
N GLU A 85 5.09 3.32 21.97
CA GLU A 85 5.15 2.16 21.08
C GLU A 85 5.49 2.54 19.64
N ALA A 86 4.97 3.67 19.15
CA ALA A 86 5.30 4.21 17.84
C ALA A 86 6.79 4.58 17.74
N ILE A 87 7.33 5.27 18.75
CA ILE A 87 8.75 5.62 18.84
C ILE A 87 9.61 4.36 18.85
N ALA A 88 9.24 3.35 19.65
CA ALA A 88 9.99 2.11 19.73
C ALA A 88 10.06 1.36 18.38
N LEU A 89 8.98 1.39 17.57
CA LEU A 89 8.98 0.83 16.23
C LEU A 89 9.84 1.63 15.24
N LEU A 90 9.76 2.96 15.29
CA LEU A 90 10.50 3.86 14.40
C LEU A 90 12.01 3.87 14.70
N ASN A 91 12.42 3.66 15.95
CA ASN A 91 13.83 3.56 16.36
C ASN A 91 14.36 2.12 16.37
N MET A 92 13.59 1.13 15.92
CA MET A 92 14.04 -0.25 15.91
C MET A 92 15.37 -0.47 15.16
N PRO A 93 15.63 0.16 14.00
CA PRO A 93 16.91 0.02 13.30
C PRO A 93 18.14 0.35 14.16
N GLU A 94 18.05 1.40 14.99
CA GLU A 94 19.15 1.82 15.88
C GLU A 94 19.43 0.81 16.99
N VAL A 95 18.39 0.14 17.49
CA VAL A 95 18.50 -0.84 18.60
C VAL A 95 18.95 -2.21 18.12
N THR A 96 18.63 -2.55 16.86
CA THR A 96 18.83 -3.88 16.28
C THR A 96 19.96 -3.93 15.24
N GLU A 97 20.58 -2.79 14.94
CA GLU A 97 21.57 -2.62 13.86
C GLU A 97 21.02 -3.03 12.48
N PHE A 98 19.71 -2.97 12.29
CA PHE A 98 19.11 -3.17 10.97
C PHE A 98 19.39 -1.96 10.09
N SER A 99 19.64 -2.23 8.81
CA SER A 99 19.72 -1.17 7.81
C SER A 99 18.35 -0.52 7.61
N THR A 100 18.37 0.80 7.46
CA THR A 100 17.29 1.54 6.80
C THR A 100 17.33 1.26 5.30
N ASN A 101 16.29 1.63 4.56
CA ASN A 101 16.12 1.41 3.12
C ASN A 101 15.91 -0.05 2.67
N ASP A 102 16.48 -1.07 3.33
CA ASP A 102 16.32 -2.48 2.97
C ASP A 102 15.00 -3.11 3.44
N TYR A 103 14.60 -4.22 2.81
CA TYR A 103 13.43 -5.02 3.19
C TYR A 103 13.85 -6.20 4.06
N HIS A 104 13.48 -6.17 5.33
CA HIS A 104 13.73 -7.25 6.27
C HIS A 104 12.58 -8.24 6.25
N VAL A 105 12.85 -9.49 5.85
CA VAL A 105 11.81 -10.46 5.52
C VAL A 105 11.83 -11.65 6.45
N HIS A 106 10.66 -11.94 7.02
CA HIS A 106 10.35 -13.20 7.71
C HIS A 106 9.31 -13.96 6.88
N ALA A 107 9.72 -15.07 6.27
CA ALA A 107 8.83 -15.91 5.46
C ALA A 107 8.62 -17.28 6.12
N ARG A 108 7.37 -17.75 6.09
CA ARG A 108 6.97 -19.14 6.37
C ARG A 108 6.07 -19.64 5.22
N PRO A 109 5.86 -20.95 5.07
CA PRO A 109 4.99 -21.46 4.02
C PRO A 109 3.61 -20.77 4.06
N GLY A 110 3.24 -20.10 2.97
CA GLY A 110 1.97 -19.38 2.81
C GLY A 110 1.88 -18.03 3.52
N GLU A 111 2.92 -17.52 4.18
CA GLU A 111 2.89 -16.21 4.83
C GLU A 111 4.24 -15.49 4.82
N VAL A 112 4.23 -14.19 4.55
CA VAL A 112 5.42 -13.34 4.55
C VAL A 112 5.14 -12.06 5.35
N MET A 113 6.08 -11.71 6.23
CA MET A 113 6.17 -10.40 6.84
C MET A 113 7.38 -9.67 6.30
N MET A 114 7.17 -8.45 5.78
CA MET A 114 8.24 -7.58 5.29
C MET A 114 8.23 -6.28 6.06
N ILE A 115 9.41 -5.82 6.46
CA ILE A 115 9.57 -4.58 7.22
C ILE A 115 10.62 -3.71 6.55
N ARG A 116 10.28 -2.45 6.29
CA ARG A 116 11.20 -1.46 5.75
C ARG A 116 11.13 -0.19 6.58
N TRP A 117 12.28 0.29 7.02
CA TRP A 117 12.41 1.57 7.70
C TRP A 117 13.03 2.60 6.76
N LEU A 118 12.53 3.84 6.82
CA LEU A 118 13.13 4.99 6.15
C LEU A 118 13.38 6.10 7.18
N GLU A 119 14.45 6.85 7.00
CA GLU A 119 14.74 8.04 7.80
C GLU A 119 15.32 9.20 6.98
N GLY A 120 15.05 10.43 7.43
CA GLY A 120 15.66 11.64 6.85
C GLY A 120 15.45 11.76 5.34
N ASP A 121 16.54 11.78 4.57
CA ASP A 121 16.52 11.93 3.11
C ASP A 121 15.79 10.77 2.40
N GLU A 122 15.76 9.57 2.99
CA GLU A 122 15.01 8.43 2.45
C GLU A 122 13.49 8.69 2.50
N VAL A 123 13.04 9.42 3.54
CA VAL A 123 11.65 9.84 3.68
C VAL A 123 11.29 10.94 2.68
N GLU A 124 12.20 11.89 2.45
CA GLU A 124 12.04 12.87 1.36
C GLU A 124 11.88 12.18 0.01
N ALA A 125 12.79 11.26 -0.31
CA ALA A 125 12.75 10.47 -1.54
C ALA A 125 11.45 9.67 -1.66
N PHE A 126 10.93 9.10 -0.57
CA PHE A 126 9.63 8.42 -0.60
C PHE A 126 8.49 9.36 -1.04
N TYR A 127 8.43 10.58 -0.49
CA TYR A 127 7.38 11.53 -0.83
C TYR A 127 7.46 12.05 -2.26
N GLU A 128 8.67 12.30 -2.75
CA GLU A 128 8.89 12.67 -4.16
C GLU A 128 8.43 11.54 -5.10
N ARG A 129 8.73 10.29 -4.75
CA ARG A 129 8.37 9.12 -5.57
C ARG A 129 6.88 8.87 -5.62
N ILE A 130 6.20 8.84 -4.47
CA ILE A 130 4.76 8.61 -4.46
C ILE A 130 4.01 9.71 -5.22
N GLN A 131 4.49 10.96 -5.16
CA GLN A 131 3.96 12.05 -5.98
C GLN A 131 4.18 11.78 -7.47
N ALA A 132 5.41 11.44 -7.87
CA ALA A 132 5.75 11.18 -9.26
C ALA A 132 4.96 10.00 -9.87
N HIS A 133 4.80 8.90 -9.12
CA HIS A 133 3.99 7.75 -9.56
C HIS A 133 2.53 8.10 -9.74
N PHE A 134 1.96 8.84 -8.80
CA PHE A 134 0.57 9.27 -8.89
C PHE A 134 0.35 10.19 -10.09
N GLU A 135 1.18 11.22 -10.26
CA GLU A 135 1.07 12.17 -11.36
C GLU A 135 1.26 11.50 -12.72
N ALA A 136 2.25 10.61 -12.85
CA ALA A 136 2.49 9.87 -14.09
C ALA A 136 1.29 8.99 -14.47
N THR A 137 0.75 8.25 -13.49
CA THR A 137 -0.38 7.33 -13.72
C THR A 137 -1.65 8.09 -14.06
N LEU A 138 -2.00 9.11 -13.26
CA LEU A 138 -3.17 9.94 -13.50
C LEU A 138 -3.06 10.73 -14.81
N GLY A 139 -1.87 11.24 -15.13
CA GLY A 139 -1.60 11.96 -16.37
C GLY A 139 -1.78 11.08 -17.61
N ALA A 140 -1.22 9.87 -17.60
CA ALA A 140 -1.39 8.90 -18.68
C ALA A 140 -2.87 8.53 -18.85
N PHE A 141 -3.56 8.21 -17.76
CA PHE A 141 -4.98 7.85 -17.80
C PHE A 141 -5.86 8.98 -18.33
N ARG A 142 -5.61 10.24 -17.93
CA ARG A 142 -6.32 11.40 -18.49
C ARG A 142 -6.13 11.52 -20.00
N ALA A 143 -4.92 11.26 -20.51
CA ALA A 143 -4.65 11.30 -21.94
C ALA A 143 -5.41 10.20 -22.68
N ASP A 144 -5.41 8.98 -22.14
CA ASP A 144 -6.12 7.83 -22.71
C ASP A 144 -7.63 8.07 -22.72
N GLU A 145 -8.22 8.54 -21.62
CA GLU A 145 -9.66 8.84 -21.54
C GLU A 145 -10.08 9.96 -22.51
N ARG A 146 -9.26 11.00 -22.67
CA ARG A 146 -9.52 12.04 -23.68
C ARG A 146 -9.51 11.46 -25.09
N GLN A 147 -8.51 10.65 -25.42
CA GLN A 147 -8.39 10.04 -26.74
C GLN A 147 -9.53 9.07 -27.03
N ALA A 148 -9.87 8.20 -26.07
CA ALA A 148 -10.93 7.20 -26.22
C ALA A 148 -12.33 7.83 -26.37
N ASN A 149 -12.53 9.03 -25.81
CA ASN A 149 -13.83 9.71 -25.79
C ASN A 149 -13.85 11.00 -26.63
N GLU A 150 -12.85 11.26 -27.48
CA GLU A 150 -12.73 12.48 -28.29
C GLU A 150 -13.99 12.81 -29.11
N TRP A 151 -14.70 11.77 -29.54
CA TRP A 151 -15.88 11.85 -30.40
C TRP A 151 -17.20 11.90 -29.62
N LYS A 152 -17.16 11.62 -28.31
CA LYS A 152 -18.36 11.62 -27.47
C LYS A 152 -18.64 13.03 -26.97
N GLN A 153 -19.87 13.50 -27.22
CA GLN A 153 -20.34 14.81 -26.76
C GLN A 153 -21.46 14.71 -25.72
N ASP A 154 -21.67 13.53 -25.13
CA ASP A 154 -22.66 13.42 -24.07
C ASP A 154 -22.17 14.13 -22.80
N ALA A 155 -23.11 14.79 -22.11
CA ALA A 155 -22.79 15.66 -21.00
C ALA A 155 -22.10 14.94 -19.82
N ARG A 156 -22.35 13.63 -19.63
CA ARG A 156 -21.77 12.87 -18.52
C ARG A 156 -20.31 12.54 -18.77
N THR A 157 -19.98 12.12 -19.99
CA THR A 157 -18.58 11.85 -20.36
C THR A 157 -17.74 13.12 -20.28
N ILE A 158 -18.27 14.26 -20.76
CA ILE A 158 -17.60 15.56 -20.63
C ILE A 158 -17.37 15.91 -19.16
N ALA A 159 -18.42 15.81 -18.32
CA ALA A 159 -18.31 16.09 -16.89
C ALA A 159 -17.30 15.18 -16.17
N TYR A 160 -17.19 13.91 -16.57
CA TYR A 160 -16.22 12.96 -16.01
C TYR A 160 -14.79 13.38 -16.34
N ILE A 161 -14.52 13.71 -17.61
CA ILE A 161 -13.19 14.14 -18.05
C ILE A 161 -12.81 15.45 -17.37
N GLU A 162 -13.73 16.42 -17.29
CA GLU A 162 -13.48 17.67 -16.56
C GLU A 162 -13.23 17.45 -15.06
N ALA A 163 -13.95 16.51 -14.43
CA ALA A 163 -13.70 16.15 -13.04
C ALA A 163 -12.30 15.54 -12.88
N LEU A 164 -11.94 14.58 -13.74
CA LEU A 164 -10.60 13.99 -13.75
C LEU A 164 -9.51 15.04 -13.88
N GLU A 165 -9.66 16.05 -14.75
CA GLU A 165 -8.68 17.11 -14.97
C GLU A 165 -8.45 18.01 -13.75
N LYS A 166 -9.48 18.20 -12.93
CA LYS A 166 -9.44 19.05 -11.73
C LYS A 166 -8.80 18.37 -10.52
N ILE A 167 -8.55 17.07 -10.59
CA ILE A 167 -7.92 16.32 -9.50
C ILE A 167 -6.48 16.79 -9.31
N GLU A 168 -6.23 17.51 -8.24
CA GLU A 168 -4.89 17.88 -7.80
C GLU A 168 -4.69 17.34 -6.38
N VAL A 169 -3.81 16.35 -6.25
CA VAL A 169 -3.52 15.72 -4.96
C VAL A 169 -2.04 15.88 -4.66
N ARG A 170 -1.76 16.57 -3.55
CA ARG A 170 -0.42 16.62 -2.95
C ARG A 170 -0.28 15.47 -1.95
N MET A 171 0.53 14.48 -2.30
CA MET A 171 0.69 13.26 -1.49
C MET A 171 1.22 13.55 -0.09
N ALA A 172 2.15 14.51 0.05
CA ALA A 172 2.63 14.93 1.38
C ALA A 172 1.47 15.36 2.31
N ASP A 173 0.50 16.13 1.79
CA ASP A 173 -0.65 16.62 2.56
C ASP A 173 -1.60 15.45 2.88
N ARG A 174 -1.87 14.59 1.90
CA ARG A 174 -2.73 13.40 2.07
C ARG A 174 -2.20 12.45 3.14
N TYR A 175 -0.88 12.33 3.25
CA TYR A 175 -0.17 11.51 4.24
C TYR A 175 0.15 12.28 5.53
N LEU A 176 -0.42 13.48 5.69
CA LEU A 176 -0.37 14.31 6.90
C LEU A 176 1.05 14.76 7.29
N ARG A 177 1.95 14.91 6.31
CA ARG A 177 3.36 15.21 6.55
C ARG A 177 3.57 16.50 7.35
N ASP A 178 2.89 17.57 6.96
CA ASP A 178 2.99 18.86 7.65
C ASP A 178 2.42 18.79 9.06
N VAL A 179 1.36 18.00 9.28
CA VAL A 179 0.78 17.79 10.60
C VAL A 179 1.74 17.02 11.50
N ILE A 180 2.36 15.96 10.99
CA ILE A 180 3.40 15.17 11.68
C ILE A 180 4.54 16.09 12.12
N ARG A 181 5.09 16.88 11.19
CA ARG A 181 6.23 17.79 11.46
C ARG A 181 5.88 18.89 12.45
N LYS A 182 4.72 19.51 12.30
CA LYS A 182 4.31 20.67 13.10
C LYS A 182 3.88 20.30 14.52
N HIS A 183 3.23 19.15 14.67
CA HIS A 183 2.60 18.77 15.93
C HIS A 183 3.27 17.59 16.62
N GLY A 184 4.29 16.96 16.01
CA GLY A 184 4.99 15.81 16.58
C GLY A 184 4.07 14.61 16.80
N VAL A 185 3.03 14.47 15.98
CA VAL A 185 2.07 13.35 16.07
C VAL A 185 2.56 12.15 15.28
N PHE A 186 2.11 10.97 15.69
CA PHE A 186 2.33 9.72 14.95
C PHE A 186 1.10 9.37 14.14
N VAL A 187 1.32 8.88 12.92
CA VAL A 187 0.24 8.51 11.99
C VAL A 187 0.45 7.08 11.53
N LEU A 188 -0.60 6.27 11.59
CA LEU A 188 -0.61 4.90 11.09
C LEU A 188 -1.74 4.75 10.06
N SER A 189 -1.37 4.65 8.79
CA SER A 189 -2.32 4.31 7.72
C SER A 189 -2.25 2.82 7.39
N THR A 190 -3.39 2.28 6.98
CA THR A 190 -3.55 0.87 6.63
C THR A 190 -4.13 0.78 5.24
N MET A 191 -3.56 -0.09 4.43
CA MET A 191 -4.04 -0.46 3.11
C MET A 191 -4.23 -1.97 3.09
N THR A 192 -5.38 -2.43 2.61
CA THR A 192 -5.74 -3.85 2.52
C THR A 192 -6.26 -4.14 1.13
N ALA A 193 -5.84 -5.26 0.56
CA ALA A 193 -6.44 -5.84 -0.62
C ALA A 193 -6.65 -7.33 -0.34
N ASP A 194 -7.84 -7.83 -0.64
CA ASP A 194 -8.16 -9.25 -0.47
C ASP A 194 -7.29 -10.13 -1.38
N GLU A 195 -6.92 -9.60 -2.55
CA GLU A 195 -6.04 -10.24 -3.50
C GLU A 195 -5.05 -9.24 -4.10
N ILE A 196 -3.77 -9.54 -3.97
CA ILE A 196 -2.68 -9.00 -4.79
C ILE A 196 -2.07 -10.15 -5.58
N ASN A 197 -1.71 -9.88 -6.84
CA ASN A 197 -0.93 -10.82 -7.63
C ASN A 197 0.54 -10.77 -7.19
N ILE A 198 1.05 -11.87 -6.63
CA ILE A 198 2.42 -11.91 -6.09
C ILE A 198 3.49 -11.75 -7.17
N ALA A 199 3.24 -12.21 -8.40
CA ALA A 199 4.16 -12.01 -9.52
C ALA A 199 4.22 -10.54 -9.92
N PHE A 200 3.09 -9.83 -9.94
CA PHE A 200 3.08 -8.38 -10.15
C PHE A 200 3.91 -7.65 -9.09
N LEU A 201 3.70 -7.95 -7.80
CA LEU A 201 4.47 -7.31 -6.73
C LEU A 201 5.97 -7.61 -6.84
N ALA A 202 6.34 -8.88 -7.03
CA ALA A 202 7.74 -9.30 -7.08
C ALA A 202 8.45 -8.83 -8.36
N GLU A 203 7.90 -9.11 -9.53
CA GLU A 203 8.58 -8.94 -10.81
C GLU A 203 8.42 -7.51 -11.34
N ASP A 204 7.18 -7.00 -11.40
CA ASP A 204 6.91 -5.69 -12.01
C ASP A 204 7.29 -4.53 -11.09
N VAL A 205 6.98 -4.65 -9.79
CA VAL A 205 7.24 -3.59 -8.81
C VAL A 205 8.63 -3.70 -8.21
N MET A 206 8.96 -4.85 -7.61
CA MET A 206 10.25 -5.03 -6.91
C MET A 206 11.41 -5.40 -7.85
N GLY A 207 11.14 -6.01 -9.02
CA GLY A 207 12.20 -6.48 -9.92
C GLY A 207 12.98 -7.69 -9.39
N VAL A 208 12.34 -8.54 -8.57
CA VAL A 208 12.90 -9.79 -8.03
C VAL A 208 12.03 -10.98 -8.44
N SER A 209 12.54 -12.20 -8.30
CA SER A 209 11.69 -13.38 -8.49
C SER A 209 10.67 -13.53 -7.34
N PRO A 210 9.49 -14.12 -7.59
CA PRO A 210 8.55 -14.44 -6.52
C PRO A 210 9.17 -15.33 -5.43
N GLU A 211 10.06 -16.25 -5.80
CA GLU A 211 10.79 -17.11 -4.85
C GLU A 211 11.66 -16.31 -3.88
N GLU A 212 12.35 -15.26 -4.33
CA GLU A 212 13.13 -14.39 -3.45
C GLU A 212 12.25 -13.65 -2.43
N LEU A 213 11.00 -13.35 -2.80
CA LEU A 213 10.06 -12.61 -1.96
C LEU A 213 9.35 -13.53 -0.96
N VAL A 214 8.79 -14.65 -1.42
CA VAL A 214 7.92 -15.53 -0.60
C VAL A 214 8.58 -16.83 -0.15
N GLY A 215 9.81 -17.08 -0.59
CA GLY A 215 10.55 -18.30 -0.35
C GLY A 215 10.12 -19.46 -1.24
N PRO A 216 10.99 -20.48 -1.44
CA PRO A 216 10.75 -21.59 -2.35
C PRO A 216 9.48 -22.41 -2.01
N ALA A 217 9.16 -22.54 -0.73
CA ALA A 217 7.99 -23.30 -0.29
C ALA A 217 6.65 -22.63 -0.66
N SER A 218 6.65 -21.34 -0.94
CA SER A 218 5.45 -20.56 -1.27
C SER A 218 5.48 -20.01 -2.69
N ALA A 219 6.60 -20.17 -3.40
CA ALA A 219 6.76 -19.67 -4.76
C ALA A 219 5.68 -20.27 -5.68
N PRO A 220 5.11 -19.48 -6.61
CA PRO A 220 4.21 -20.02 -7.62
C PRO A 220 4.92 -21.11 -8.44
N PRO A 221 4.22 -22.19 -8.82
CA PRO A 221 4.78 -23.23 -9.67
C PRO A 221 4.99 -22.73 -11.11
N ASP A 222 5.68 -23.51 -11.94
CA ASP A 222 5.75 -23.27 -13.38
C ASP A 222 4.35 -23.28 -14.01
N GLY A 223 3.99 -22.23 -14.73
CA GLY A 223 2.64 -22.06 -15.30
C GLY A 223 1.57 -21.84 -14.22
N PRO A 224 1.72 -20.82 -13.35
CA PRO A 224 0.86 -20.65 -12.19
C PRO A 224 -0.58 -20.30 -12.61
N THR A 225 -1.54 -20.79 -11.84
CA THR A 225 -2.94 -20.37 -11.97
C THR A 225 -3.15 -18.99 -11.33
N VAL A 226 -4.30 -18.36 -11.57
CA VAL A 226 -4.68 -17.13 -10.86
C VAL A 226 -4.66 -17.33 -9.34
N GLN A 227 -5.09 -18.52 -8.87
CA GLN A 227 -5.13 -18.84 -7.45
C GLN A 227 -3.72 -18.99 -6.84
N ASP A 228 -2.77 -19.55 -7.59
CA ASP A 228 -1.38 -19.64 -7.14
C ASP A 228 -0.73 -18.27 -6.93
N LEU A 229 -1.21 -17.27 -7.68
CA LEU A 229 -0.73 -15.90 -7.64
C LEU A 229 -1.49 -15.02 -6.64
N ALA A 230 -2.65 -15.45 -6.15
CA ALA A 230 -3.52 -14.67 -5.28
C ALA A 230 -3.06 -14.71 -3.82
N TRP A 231 -2.74 -13.53 -3.28
CA TRP A 231 -2.33 -13.35 -1.90
C TRP A 231 -3.15 -12.25 -1.24
N PHE A 232 -3.63 -12.50 -0.03
CA PHE A 232 -4.09 -11.44 0.86
C PHE A 232 -2.93 -10.49 1.14
N TYR A 233 -3.22 -9.18 1.07
CA TYR A 233 -2.25 -8.13 1.22
C TYR A 233 -2.70 -7.13 2.26
N LYS A 234 -1.79 -6.81 3.19
CA LYS A 234 -1.98 -5.71 4.13
C LYS A 234 -0.69 -4.93 4.33
N LEU A 235 -0.73 -3.63 4.09
CA LEU A 235 0.34 -2.69 4.37
C LEU A 235 -0.05 -1.74 5.48
N PHE A 236 0.86 -1.58 6.43
CA PHE A 236 0.80 -0.57 7.47
C PHE A 236 1.96 0.40 7.25
N ALA A 237 1.67 1.69 7.28
CA ALA A 237 2.67 2.73 7.14
C ALA A 237 2.61 3.64 8.38
N LEU A 238 3.54 3.40 9.31
CA LEU A 238 3.74 4.21 10.51
C LEU A 238 4.69 5.36 10.17
N ARG A 239 4.33 6.58 10.56
CA ARG A 239 5.10 7.80 10.30
C ARG A 239 5.15 8.68 11.54
N GLY A 240 6.27 9.36 11.76
CA GLY A 240 6.43 10.29 12.87
C GLY A 240 7.76 11.03 12.83
N VAL A 241 7.96 11.95 13.77
CA VAL A 241 9.25 12.57 14.04
C VAL A 241 9.79 12.01 15.35
N VAL A 242 11.02 11.50 15.32
CA VAL A 242 11.74 11.01 16.50
C VAL A 242 13.07 11.73 16.58
N ASP A 243 13.35 12.36 17.71
CA ASP A 243 14.59 13.13 17.96
C ASP A 243 14.90 14.17 16.86
N GLY A 244 13.85 14.78 16.29
CA GLY A 244 13.95 15.78 15.24
C GLY A 244 14.12 15.24 13.82
N VAL A 245 14.17 13.91 13.65
CA VAL A 245 14.27 13.23 12.36
C VAL A 245 12.93 12.62 11.98
N GLU A 246 12.46 12.89 10.75
CA GLU A 246 11.28 12.23 10.21
C GLU A 246 11.62 10.77 9.86
N LYS A 247 10.79 9.84 10.35
CA LYS A 247 10.98 8.40 10.17
C LYS A 247 9.69 7.73 9.69
N MET A 248 9.86 6.66 8.93
CA MET A 248 8.77 5.79 8.48
C MET A 248 9.10 4.32 8.75
N CYS A 249 8.07 3.54 9.06
CA CYS A 249 8.11 2.08 9.09
C CYS A 249 6.96 1.53 8.27
N PHE A 250 7.30 0.78 7.22
CA PHE A 250 6.36 0.00 6.43
C PHE A 250 6.39 -1.44 6.91
N PHE A 251 5.25 -1.93 7.39
CA PHE A 251 5.05 -3.33 7.75
C PHE A 251 4.04 -3.94 6.78
N THR A 252 4.47 -4.93 6.01
CA THR A 252 3.65 -5.63 5.03
C THR A 252 3.43 -7.06 5.47
N PHE A 253 2.18 -7.49 5.40
CA PHE A 253 1.76 -8.85 5.65
C PHE A 253 1.15 -9.42 4.38
N LEU A 254 1.71 -10.52 3.89
CA LEU A 254 1.22 -11.28 2.75
C LEU A 254 0.81 -12.67 3.24
N GLN A 255 -0.37 -13.15 2.85
CA GLN A 255 -0.82 -14.50 3.15
C GLN A 255 -1.46 -15.12 1.91
N LYS A 256 -1.10 -16.38 1.57
CA LYS A 256 -1.69 -17.06 0.42
C LYS A 256 -3.18 -17.26 0.65
N SER A 257 -4.03 -16.91 -0.32
CA SER A 257 -5.49 -16.87 -0.13
C SER A 257 -6.12 -18.24 0.20
N ASP A 258 -5.46 -19.33 -0.16
CA ASP A 258 -5.89 -20.72 0.14
C ASP A 258 -5.41 -21.26 1.49
N ALA A 259 -4.58 -20.52 2.21
CA ALA A 259 -4.11 -20.96 3.52
C ALA A 259 -5.24 -20.79 4.55
N THR A 260 -6.17 -21.76 4.60
CA THR A 260 -7.04 -21.96 5.76
C THR A 260 -6.17 -22.04 7.00
N PHE A 261 -6.56 -21.35 8.09
CA PHE A 261 -5.94 -21.48 9.40
C PHE A 261 -5.90 -22.96 9.81
N GLY A 262 -4.80 -23.63 9.49
CA GLY A 262 -4.51 -24.97 9.96
C GLY A 262 -4.12 -24.88 11.42
N ASP A 263 -4.84 -25.61 12.27
CA ASP A 263 -4.48 -25.85 13.66
C ASP A 263 -3.11 -26.54 13.72
N ASP A 264 -2.04 -25.76 13.88
CA ASP A 264 -0.72 -26.20 14.35
C ASP A 264 -0.39 -25.53 15.71
#